data_AF-A0AAP6EVA1-F1
#
_entry.id   AF-A0AAP6EVA1-F1
#
_cell.length_a   1.000
_cell.length_b   1.000
_cell.length_c   1.000
_cell.angle_alpha   90.00
_cell.angle_beta   90.00
_cell.angle_gamma   90.00
#
_symmetry.space_group_name_H-M   'P 1'
#
loop_
_entity.id
_entity.type
_entity.pdbx_description
1 polymer ?
#
loop_
_entity_poly.entity_id
_entity_poly.type
_entity_poly.pdbx_seq_one_letter_code
_entity_poly.pdbx_strand_id
1 'polypeptide(L)'
;MKAPMNVGFLGILLLVLSVYLFFEIKSRAKAELILKNSFKNPTRVIKNLNRKIEFLTLAISDLENSEKDFPADSFQDKRKRRQIQRDIKSLGKSLAEVNEVKDDYIKLQDLYKNTNGQMSTPEARKQLLKWVKNKNDLYIS
;
A
#
# COMPACT_ATOMS: atom_id res chain seq x y z
N MET A 1 28.06 -4.41 -51.05
CA MET A 1 28.62 -4.27 -49.69
C MET A 1 27.52 -4.62 -48.69
N LYS A 2 27.64 -5.74 -47.98
CA LYS A 2 26.70 -6.14 -46.90
C LYS A 2 27.23 -5.59 -45.59
N ALA A 3 26.44 -4.72 -44.93
CA ALA A 3 26.77 -4.25 -43.59
C ALA A 3 26.78 -5.45 -42.62
N PRO A 4 27.84 -5.65 -41.81
CA PRO A 4 27.82 -6.67 -40.78
C PRO A 4 26.78 -6.29 -39.72
N MET A 5 25.72 -7.08 -39.61
CA MET A 5 24.71 -6.91 -38.55
C MET A 5 25.37 -7.11 -37.18
N ASN A 6 25.15 -6.15 -36.28
CA ASN A 6 25.61 -6.10 -34.90
C ASN A 6 25.10 -7.30 -34.05
N VAL A 7 25.74 -8.47 -34.17
CA VAL A 7 25.44 -9.65 -33.35
C VAL A 7 25.65 -9.39 -31.85
N GLY A 8 26.62 -8.52 -31.51
CA GLY A 8 26.89 -8.12 -30.12
C GLY A 8 25.77 -7.31 -29.46
N PHE A 9 25.07 -6.47 -30.22
CA PHE A 9 24.00 -5.62 -29.69
C PHE A 9 22.72 -6.41 -29.43
N LEU A 10 22.40 -7.39 -30.29
CA LEU A 10 21.29 -8.32 -30.08
C LEU A 10 21.52 -9.23 -28.87
N GLY A 11 22.76 -9.70 -28.68
CA GLY A 11 23.15 -10.53 -27.53
C GLY A 11 23.04 -9.79 -26.19
N ILE A 12 23.47 -8.52 -26.15
CA ILE A 12 23.33 -7.67 -24.96
C ILE A 12 21.85 -7.35 -24.69
N LEU A 13 21.06 -7.07 -25.73
CA LEU A 13 19.63 -6.80 -25.59
C LEU A 13 18.88 -8.01 -25.01
N LEU A 14 19.17 -9.23 -25.49
CA LEU A 14 18.60 -10.48 -24.98
C LEU A 14 19.03 -10.78 -23.53
N LEU A 15 20.26 -10.43 -23.16
CA LEU A 15 20.74 -10.53 -21.78
C LEU A 15 20.02 -9.55 -20.84
N VAL A 16 19.82 -8.31 -21.27
CA VAL A 16 19.06 -7.32 -20.48
C VAL A 16 17.60 -7.74 -20.35
N LEU A 17 16.99 -8.26 -21.42
CA LEU A 17 15.63 -8.81 -21.39
C LEU A 17 15.51 -10.03 -20.48
N SER A 18 16.48 -10.95 -20.49
CA SER A 18 16.44 -12.14 -19.64
C SER A 18 16.64 -11.81 -18.16
N VAL A 19 17.53 -10.87 -17.85
CA VAL A 19 17.70 -10.36 -16.47
C VAL A 19 16.44 -9.63 -16.01
N TYR A 20 15.85 -8.79 -16.85
CA TYR A 20 14.59 -8.09 -16.54
C TYR A 20 13.46 -9.08 -16.27
N LEU A 21 13.25 -10.06 -17.16
CA LEU A 21 12.25 -11.12 -17.00
C LEU A 21 12.51 -11.94 -15.74
N PHE A 22 13.77 -12.26 -15.42
CA PHE A 22 14.13 -13.00 -14.21
C PHE A 22 13.78 -12.21 -12.93
N PHE A 23 14.09 -10.91 -12.89
CA PHE A 23 13.71 -10.04 -11.77
C PHE A 23 12.19 -9.92 -11.65
N GLU A 24 11.47 -9.79 -12.75
CA GLU A 24 10.01 -9.71 -12.78
C GLU A 24 9.37 -11.02 -12.27
N ILE A 25 9.89 -12.17 -12.68
CA ILE A 25 9.44 -13.50 -12.23
C ILE A 25 9.71 -13.69 -10.73
N LYS A 26 10.91 -13.34 -10.25
CA LYS A 26 11.27 -13.46 -8.82
C LYS A 26 10.44 -12.54 -7.94
N SER A 27 10.22 -11.30 -8.40
CA SER A 27 9.30 -10.33 -7.80
C SER A 27 7.88 -10.89 -7.71
N ARG A 28 7.38 -11.44 -8.82
CA ARG A 28 6.03 -12.02 -8.92
C ARG A 28 5.86 -13.22 -8.01
N ALA A 29 6.80 -14.16 -7.99
CA ALA A 29 6.74 -15.35 -7.12
C ALA A 29 6.75 -14.96 -5.63
N LYS A 30 7.59 -13.99 -5.23
CA LYS A 30 7.60 -13.44 -3.87
C LYS A 30 6.27 -12.77 -3.53
N ALA A 31 5.71 -12.00 -4.47
CA ALA A 31 4.44 -11.33 -4.29
C ALA A 31 3.27 -12.31 -4.17
N GLU A 32 3.20 -13.32 -5.03
CA GLU A 32 2.19 -14.40 -4.97
C GLU A 32 2.31 -15.22 -3.67
N LEU A 33 3.53 -15.46 -3.17
CA LEU A 33 3.75 -16.09 -1.87
C LEU A 33 3.23 -15.22 -0.72
N ILE A 34 3.55 -13.92 -0.73
CA ILE A 34 3.06 -12.94 0.24
C ILE A 34 1.54 -12.92 0.23
N LEU A 35 0.94 -12.88 -0.96
CA LEU A 35 -0.50 -12.91 -1.19
C LEU A 35 -1.15 -14.17 -0.61
N LYS A 36 -0.66 -15.34 -1.01
CA LYS A 36 -1.16 -16.64 -0.53
C LYS A 36 -1.10 -16.71 0.99
N ASN A 37 -0.04 -16.20 1.61
CA ASN A 37 0.07 -16.12 3.06
C ASN A 37 -0.92 -15.12 3.68
N SER A 38 -1.17 -13.96 3.06
CA SER A 38 -2.20 -13.02 3.53
C SER A 38 -3.64 -13.52 3.35
N PHE A 39 -3.90 -14.45 2.43
CA PHE A 39 -5.20 -15.10 2.26
C PHE A 39 -5.38 -16.39 3.07
N LYS A 40 -4.34 -16.90 3.73
CA LYS A 40 -4.52 -17.98 4.73
C LYS A 40 -5.39 -17.55 5.90
N ASN A 41 -5.39 -16.27 6.23
CA ASN A 41 -6.21 -15.73 7.31
C ASN A 41 -6.71 -14.31 6.99
N PRO A 42 -7.68 -14.19 6.07
CA PRO A 42 -8.13 -12.91 5.57
C PRO A 42 -8.92 -12.10 6.61
N THR A 43 -9.64 -12.80 7.49
CA THR A 43 -10.34 -12.20 8.62
C THR A 43 -9.39 -11.52 9.59
N ARG A 44 -8.19 -12.09 9.84
CA ARG A 44 -7.16 -11.44 10.67
C ARG A 44 -6.62 -10.16 10.03
N VAL A 45 -6.38 -10.17 8.71
CA VAL A 45 -5.89 -8.98 7.99
C VAL A 45 -6.93 -7.86 8.06
N ILE A 46 -8.18 -8.15 7.73
CA ILE A 46 -9.28 -7.17 7.79
C ILE A 46 -9.49 -6.66 9.22
N LYS A 47 -9.42 -7.54 10.22
CA LYS A 47 -9.53 -7.15 11.65
C LYS A 47 -8.43 -6.19 12.06
N ASN A 48 -7.19 -6.41 11.63
CA ASN A 48 -6.07 -5.52 11.94
C ASN A 48 -6.24 -4.14 11.26
N LEU A 49 -6.68 -4.12 10.00
CA LEU A 49 -6.97 -2.87 9.29
C LEU A 49 -8.10 -2.09 9.96
N ASN A 50 -9.19 -2.78 10.34
CA ASN A 50 -10.31 -2.16 11.06
C ASN A 50 -9.88 -1.59 12.41
N ARG A 51 -9.04 -2.30 13.17
CA ARG A 51 -8.48 -1.78 14.44
C ARG A 51 -7.64 -0.52 14.23
N LYS A 52 -6.84 -0.47 13.16
CA LYS A 52 -6.03 0.70 12.85
C LYS A 52 -6.90 1.89 12.42
N ILE A 53 -7.96 1.63 11.64
CA ILE A 53 -8.98 2.63 11.29
C ILE A 53 -9.64 3.17 12.55
N GLU A 54 -10.14 2.30 13.42
CA GLU A 54 -10.80 2.66 14.68
C GLU A 54 -9.88 3.50 15.58
N PHE A 55 -8.63 3.08 15.75
CA PHE A 55 -7.63 3.85 16.51
C PHE A 55 -7.40 5.26 15.94
N LEU A 56 -7.23 5.38 14.62
CA LEU A 56 -7.01 6.68 13.98
C LEU A 56 -8.25 7.57 14.08
N THR A 57 -9.45 7.01 13.93
CA THR A 57 -10.72 7.73 14.09
C THR A 57 -10.87 8.26 15.52
N LEU A 58 -10.59 7.43 16.53
CA LEU A 58 -10.62 7.86 17.93
C LEU A 58 -9.59 8.96 18.22
N ALA A 59 -8.34 8.78 17.76
CA ALA A 59 -7.29 9.79 17.95
C ALA A 59 -7.63 11.14 17.30
N ILE A 60 -8.25 11.13 16.12
CA ILE A 60 -8.75 12.36 15.48
C ILE A 60 -9.86 12.99 16.34
N SER A 61 -10.83 12.19 16.80
CA SER A 61 -11.93 12.70 17.62
C SER A 61 -11.46 13.29 18.96
N ASP A 62 -10.48 12.66 19.62
CA ASP A 62 -9.87 13.17 20.85
C ASP A 62 -9.17 14.51 20.61
N LEU A 63 -8.45 14.65 19.49
CA LEU A 63 -7.83 15.92 19.09
C LEU A 63 -8.85 16.99 18.74
N GLU A 64 -9.93 16.65 18.04
CA GLU A 64 -11.03 17.59 17.71
C GLU A 64 -11.74 18.08 18.98
N ASN A 65 -11.93 17.20 19.97
CA ASN A 65 -12.48 17.59 21.27
C ASN A 65 -11.50 18.46 22.05
N SER A 66 -10.22 18.08 22.10
CA SER A 66 -9.19 18.90 22.72
C SER A 66 -9.07 20.28 22.08
N GLU A 67 -9.26 20.42 20.76
CA GLU A 67 -9.24 21.72 20.09
C GLU A 67 -10.33 22.67 20.62
N LYS A 68 -11.50 22.15 21.00
CA LYS A 68 -12.63 22.92 21.52
C LYS A 68 -12.38 23.47 22.92
N ASP A 69 -11.50 22.82 23.69
CA ASP A 69 -11.16 23.21 25.06
C ASP A 69 -10.22 24.42 25.13
N PHE A 70 -9.65 24.86 24.00
CA PHE A 70 -8.75 26.02 23.95
C PHE A 70 -9.51 27.34 23.66
N PRO A 71 -9.59 28.28 24.62
CA PRO A 71 -10.16 29.60 24.38
C PRO A 71 -9.36 30.39 23.34
N ALA A 72 -10.02 31.28 22.60
CA ALA A 72 -9.43 31.96 21.43
C ALA A 72 -8.49 33.13 21.78
N ASP A 73 -8.26 33.41 23.07
CA ASP A 73 -7.81 34.73 23.51
C ASP A 73 -6.30 34.84 23.68
N SER A 74 -5.59 33.75 24.00
CA SER A 74 -4.13 33.79 24.16
C SER A 74 -3.36 33.38 22.90
N PHE A 75 -2.19 33.99 22.68
CA PHE A 75 -1.29 33.62 21.57
C PHE A 75 -0.81 32.16 21.67
N GLN A 76 -0.62 31.66 22.89
CA GLN A 76 -0.21 30.27 23.13
C GLN A 76 -1.31 29.29 22.74
N ASP A 77 -2.57 29.60 23.03
CA ASP A 77 -3.72 28.77 22.66
C ASP A 77 -3.93 28.75 21.15
N LYS A 78 -3.78 29.89 20.48
CA LYS A 78 -3.77 29.96 19.01
C LYS A 78 -2.69 29.07 18.39
N ARG A 79 -1.49 29.05 18.97
CA ARG A 79 -0.39 28.19 18.49
C ARG A 79 -0.70 26.70 18.71
N LYS A 80 -1.23 26.33 19.87
CA LYS A 80 -1.63 24.95 20.19
C LYS A 80 -2.74 24.45 19.26
N ARG A 81 -3.79 25.25 19.02
CA ARG A 81 -4.85 24.91 18.05
C ARG A 81 -4.31 24.67 16.64
N ARG A 82 -3.38 25.51 16.16
CA ARG A 82 -2.71 25.30 14.85
C ARG A 82 -1.85 24.03 14.81
N GLN A 83 -1.34 23.56 15.95
CA GLN A 83 -0.64 22.27 16.01
C GLN A 83 -1.65 21.12 15.93
N ILE A 84 -2.69 21.16 16.75
CA ILE A 84 -3.77 20.16 16.76
C ILE A 84 -4.40 20.01 15.37
N GLN A 85 -4.70 21.11 14.68
CA GLN A 85 -5.22 21.07 13.31
C GLN A 85 -4.25 20.43 12.30
N ARG A 86 -2.93 20.60 12.48
CA ARG A 86 -1.92 19.94 11.64
C ARG A 86 -1.87 18.44 11.94
N ASP A 87 -1.99 18.07 13.21
CA ASP A 87 -1.98 16.66 13.65
C ASP A 87 -3.24 15.94 13.17
N ILE A 88 -4.43 16.55 13.31
CA ILE A 88 -5.70 16.06 12.73
C ILE A 88 -5.55 15.85 11.23
N LYS A 89 -5.00 16.84 10.50
CA LYS A 89 -4.79 16.71 9.05
C LYS A 89 -3.84 15.58 8.69
N SER A 90 -2.77 15.37 9.48
CA SER A 90 -1.83 14.27 9.27
C SER A 90 -2.49 12.92 9.52
N LEU A 91 -3.18 12.77 10.64
CA LEU A 91 -3.92 11.54 10.98
C LEU A 91 -5.03 11.25 9.98
N GLY A 92 -5.72 12.28 9.47
CA GLY A 92 -6.74 12.14 8.42
C GLY A 92 -6.15 11.58 7.12
N LYS A 93 -4.91 11.95 6.75
CA LYS A 93 -4.22 11.34 5.61
C LYS A 93 -3.91 9.86 5.89
N SER A 94 -3.36 9.54 7.05
CA SER A 94 -3.08 8.15 7.42
C SER A 94 -4.36 7.30 7.47
N LEU A 95 -5.48 7.87 7.92
CA LEU A 95 -6.78 7.20 7.91
C LEU A 95 -7.26 6.92 6.48
N ALA A 96 -7.13 7.88 5.57
CA ALA A 96 -7.46 7.69 4.17
C ALA A 96 -6.58 6.60 3.52
N GLU A 97 -5.28 6.60 3.79
CA GLU A 97 -4.34 5.58 3.30
C GLU A 97 -4.72 4.18 3.80
N VAL A 98 -5.02 4.02 5.10
CA VAL A 98 -5.40 2.69 5.64
C VAL A 98 -6.73 2.21 5.06
N ASN A 99 -7.70 3.11 4.83
CA ASN A 99 -8.94 2.76 4.14
C ASN A 99 -8.68 2.33 2.69
N GLU A 100 -7.83 3.04 1.95
CA GLU A 100 -7.45 2.65 0.58
C GLU A 100 -6.81 1.26 0.56
N VAL A 101 -5.90 0.97 1.50
CA VAL A 101 -5.28 -0.35 1.59
C VAL A 101 -6.30 -1.46 1.89
N LYS A 102 -7.31 -1.17 2.72
CA LYS A 102 -8.41 -2.11 3.00
C LYS A 102 -9.24 -2.38 1.74
N ASP A 103 -9.60 -1.34 0.99
CA ASP A 103 -10.37 -1.48 -0.25
C ASP A 103 -9.58 -2.25 -1.31
N ASP A 104 -8.29 -1.95 -1.46
CA ASP A 104 -7.38 -2.67 -2.35
C ASP A 104 -7.27 -4.14 -1.96
N TYR A 105 -7.18 -4.45 -0.67
CA TYR A 105 -7.12 -5.82 -0.17
C TYR A 105 -8.40 -6.60 -0.51
N ILE A 106 -9.57 -5.99 -0.37
CA ILE A 106 -10.86 -6.61 -0.73
C ILE A 106 -10.90 -6.88 -2.24
N LYS A 107 -10.58 -5.87 -3.08
CA LYS A 107 -10.51 -6.03 -4.54
C LYS A 107 -9.55 -7.15 -4.94
N LEU A 108 -8.39 -7.22 -4.30
CA LEU A 108 -7.39 -8.25 -4.55
C LEU A 108 -7.89 -9.64 -4.14
N GLN A 109 -8.64 -9.75 -3.04
CA GLN A 109 -9.27 -11.00 -2.64
C GLN A 109 -10.31 -11.46 -3.65
N ASP A 110 -11.15 -10.55 -4.13
CA ASP A 110 -12.18 -10.87 -5.12
C ASP A 110 -11.55 -11.29 -6.45
N LEU A 111 -10.52 -10.58 -6.91
CA LEU A 111 -9.73 -10.99 -8.08
C LEU A 111 -9.10 -12.37 -7.90
N TYR A 112 -8.53 -12.66 -6.73
CA TYR A 112 -7.94 -13.96 -6.44
C TYR A 112 -8.98 -15.09 -6.47
N LYS A 113 -10.17 -14.87 -5.89
CA LYS A 113 -11.28 -15.84 -5.95
C LYS A 113 -11.78 -16.04 -7.38
N ASN A 114 -12.03 -14.95 -8.10
CA ASN A 114 -12.58 -14.99 -9.46
C ASN A 114 -11.64 -15.61 -10.48
N THR A 115 -10.32 -15.59 -10.21
CA THR A 115 -9.31 -16.21 -11.06
C THR A 115 -8.90 -17.61 -10.60
N ASN A 116 -9.60 -18.21 -9.63
CA ASN A 116 -9.22 -19.49 -9.00
C ASN A 116 -7.75 -19.49 -8.51
N GLY A 117 -7.30 -18.33 -8.02
CA GLY A 117 -5.94 -18.10 -7.54
C GLY A 117 -4.91 -17.75 -8.62
N GLN A 118 -5.31 -17.64 -9.89
CA GLN A 118 -4.42 -17.30 -11.00
C GLN A 118 -4.26 -15.79 -11.17
N MET A 119 -3.24 -15.20 -10.54
CA MET A 119 -2.93 -13.77 -10.62
C MET A 119 -2.12 -13.41 -11.89
N SER A 120 -2.51 -13.95 -13.04
CA SER A 120 -1.77 -13.80 -14.30
C SER A 120 -2.15 -12.55 -15.09
N THR A 121 -3.34 -11.97 -14.83
CA THR A 121 -3.85 -10.80 -15.55
C THR A 121 -3.09 -9.52 -15.18
N PRO A 122 -2.95 -8.54 -16.11
CA PRO A 122 -2.28 -7.27 -15.82
C PRO A 122 -2.89 -6.52 -14.62
N GLU A 123 -4.22 -6.53 -14.50
CA GLU A 123 -4.94 -5.93 -13.38
C GLU A 123 -4.59 -6.62 -12.05
N ALA A 124 -4.62 -7.95 -12.00
CA ALA A 124 -4.25 -8.70 -10.79
C ALA A 124 -2.79 -8.46 -10.39
N ARG A 125 -1.87 -8.37 -11.36
CA ARG A 125 -0.45 -8.04 -11.11
C ARG A 125 -0.29 -6.64 -10.51
N LYS A 126 -0.99 -5.64 -11.06
CA LYS A 126 -0.94 -4.27 -10.55
C LYS A 126 -1.43 -4.19 -9.10
N GLN A 127 -2.55 -4.84 -8.81
CA GLN A 127 -3.12 -4.89 -7.46
C GLN A 127 -2.19 -5.66 -6.49
N LEU A 128 -1.58 -6.75 -6.95
CA LEU A 128 -0.63 -7.55 -6.18
C LEU A 128 0.62 -6.75 -5.79
N LEU A 129 1.21 -6.03 -6.75
CA LEU A 129 2.38 -5.18 -6.48
C LEU A 129 2.03 -4.03 -5.54
N LYS A 130 0.85 -3.41 -5.70
CA LYS A 130 0.32 -2.38 -4.80
C LYS A 130 0.20 -2.93 -3.37
N TRP A 131 -0.36 -4.12 -3.20
CA TRP A 131 -0.47 -4.79 -1.90
C TRP A 131 0.89 -5.08 -1.25
N VAL A 132 1.86 -5.58 -2.01
CA VAL A 132 3.21 -5.86 -1.46
C VAL A 132 3.89 -4.59 -0.97
N LYS A 133 3.75 -3.48 -1.70
CA LYS A 133 4.27 -2.18 -1.28
C LYS A 133 3.62 -1.75 0.05
N ASN A 134 2.29 -1.74 0.09
CA ASN A 134 1.52 -1.29 1.25
C ASN A 134 1.70 -2.20 2.48
N LYS A 135 1.92 -3.51 2.28
CA LYS A 135 2.15 -4.45 3.39
C LYS A 135 3.47 -4.15 4.11
N ASN A 136 4.53 -3.76 3.40
CA ASN A 136 5.77 -3.37 4.05
C ASN A 136 5.54 -2.11 4.91
N ASP A 137 4.75 -1.16 4.42
CA ASP A 137 4.44 0.08 5.16
C ASP A 137 3.48 -0.14 6.35
N LEU A 138 2.63 -1.16 6.30
CA LEU A 138 1.69 -1.49 7.38
C LEU A 138 2.30 -2.33 8.52
N TYR A 139 3.39 -3.08 8.26
CA TYR A 139 4.07 -3.94 9.24
C TYR A 139 5.39 -3.34 9.75
N ILE A 140 5.86 -2.22 9.20
CA ILE A 140 6.90 -1.39 9.82
C ILE A 140 6.18 -0.49 10.84
N SER A 141 5.90 -1.08 12.00
CA SER A 141 5.55 -0.39 13.25
C SER A 141 6.42 -0.97 14.35
#